data_AF-A0A0P9PHC3-F1
#
_entry.id   AF-A0A0P9PHC3-F1
#
_cell.length_a   1.000
_cell.length_b   1.000
_cell.length_c   1.000
_cell.angle_alpha   90.00
_cell.angle_beta   90.00
_cell.angle_gamma   90.00
#
_symmetry.space_group_name_H-M   'P 1'
#
loop_
_entity.id
_entity.type
_entity.pdbx_description
1 polymer ?
#
loop_
_entity_poly.entity_id
_entity_poly.type
_entity_poly.pdbx_seq_one_letter_code
_entity_poly.pdbx_strand_id
1 'polypeptide(L)'
;MSMRTLCTYVLVMSTGLLSGCAVGPDYQRADAPLPDRYLTQPRGAANITAHPLVSAAWWDGFDDPLLSSFVSRALAQNLDLAQASAQLAQARAGADAATAALLPSGNIDAQTARAHQSVETPLGQVLNSAPGYDRYGNAYEANLTASWELDVFGGLRRSRQAALAEYQASQAGVAAARLAVAARTADTYITIRGLQARLAIT
;
A
#
# COMPACT_ATOMS: atom_id res chain seq x y z
N MET A 1 24.70 -13.08 -49.76
CA MET A 1 24.28 -12.12 -48.72
C MET A 1 25.46 -11.95 -47.78
N SER A 2 26.04 -10.76 -47.66
CA SER A 2 27.29 -10.56 -46.92
C SER A 2 27.07 -10.75 -45.42
N MET A 3 28.01 -11.40 -44.72
CA MET A 3 27.97 -11.65 -43.27
C MET A 3 27.77 -10.36 -42.46
N ARG A 4 28.23 -9.22 -42.99
CA ARG A 4 27.98 -7.89 -42.41
C ARG A 4 26.51 -7.50 -42.43
N THR A 5 25.79 -7.79 -43.51
CA THR A 5 24.36 -7.45 -43.64
C THR A 5 23.51 -8.30 -42.69
N LEU A 6 23.89 -9.56 -42.45
CA LEU A 6 23.20 -10.45 -41.52
C LEU A 6 23.36 -9.98 -40.06
N CYS A 7 24.58 -9.58 -39.65
CA CYS A 7 24.82 -9.02 -38.32
C CYS A 7 24.05 -7.72 -38.07
N THR A 8 23.97 -6.82 -39.06
CA THR A 8 23.22 -5.57 -38.90
C THR A 8 21.73 -5.81 -38.71
N TYR A 9 21.15 -6.78 -39.44
CA TYR A 9 19.74 -7.15 -39.26
C TYR A 9 19.46 -7.79 -37.90
N VAL A 10 20.33 -8.68 -37.42
CA VAL A 10 20.22 -9.27 -36.08
C VAL A 10 20.30 -8.20 -35.00
N LEU A 11 21.22 -7.24 -35.13
CA LEU A 11 21.40 -6.16 -34.16
C LEU A 11 20.17 -5.23 -34.08
N VAL A 12 19.60 -4.84 -35.23
CA VAL A 12 18.40 -3.97 -35.30
C VAL A 12 17.15 -4.68 -34.79
N MET A 13 16.99 -5.98 -35.10
CA MET A 13 15.89 -6.79 -34.59
C MET A 13 15.99 -6.98 -33.07
N SER A 14 17.21 -7.07 -32.53
CA SER A 14 17.47 -7.10 -31.09
C SER A 14 17.04 -5.80 -30.41
N THR A 15 17.44 -4.63 -30.92
CA THR A 15 17.08 -3.34 -30.30
C THR A 15 15.58 -3.04 -30.31
N GLY A 16 14.85 -3.48 -31.34
CA GLY A 16 13.38 -3.34 -31.39
C GLY A 16 12.63 -4.22 -30.39
N LEU A 17 13.20 -5.36 -30.00
CA LEU A 17 12.62 -6.26 -28.98
C LEU A 17 12.83 -5.72 -27.54
N LEU A 18 13.86 -4.89 -27.30
CA LEU A 18 14.14 -4.32 -25.98
C LEU A 18 13.37 -3.03 -25.67
N SER A 19 12.81 -2.32 -26.66
CA SER A 19 12.12 -1.03 -26.44
C SER A 19 10.67 -1.16 -25.92
N GLY A 20 10.16 -2.38 -25.73
CA GLY A 20 8.80 -2.64 -25.25
C GLY A 20 8.71 -3.17 -23.81
N CYS A 21 9.82 -3.27 -23.08
CA CYS A 21 9.91 -4.03 -21.83
C CYS A 21 9.50 -3.29 -20.55
N ALA A 22 8.70 -2.22 -20.62
CA ALA A 22 8.17 -1.57 -19.43
C ALA A 22 6.64 -1.51 -19.51
N VAL A 23 5.96 -2.16 -18.58
CA VAL A 23 4.50 -2.16 -18.52
C VAL A 23 3.99 -0.76 -18.13
N GLY A 24 3.15 -0.19 -19.00
CA GLY A 24 2.35 1.01 -18.74
C GLY A 24 3.10 2.34 -18.81
N PRO A 25 2.38 3.45 -19.14
CA PRO A 25 2.95 4.79 -19.17
C PRO A 25 3.32 5.26 -17.76
N ASP A 26 4.24 6.21 -17.67
CA ASP A 26 4.54 6.87 -16.41
C ASP A 26 3.37 7.75 -15.95
N TYR A 27 3.23 7.89 -14.63
CA TYR A 27 2.21 8.73 -14.04
C TYR A 27 2.38 10.18 -14.51
N GLN A 28 1.33 10.72 -15.10
CA GLN A 28 1.20 12.14 -15.40
C GLN A 28 0.07 12.70 -14.55
N ARG A 29 0.38 13.73 -13.76
CA ARG A 29 -0.63 14.44 -12.98
C ARG A 29 -1.65 15.04 -13.96
N ALA A 30 -2.92 14.72 -13.76
CA ALA A 30 -4.00 15.32 -14.54
C ALA A 30 -3.99 16.85 -14.34
N ASP A 31 -4.12 17.58 -15.44
CA ASP A 31 -4.32 19.02 -15.37
C ASP A 31 -5.69 19.29 -14.75
N ALA A 32 -5.71 20.09 -13.70
CA ALA A 32 -6.93 20.47 -12.99
C ALA A 32 -7.08 21.98 -13.13
N PRO A 33 -7.66 22.46 -14.25
CA PRO A 33 -7.78 23.88 -14.52
C PRO A 33 -8.68 24.51 -13.46
N LEU A 34 -8.05 25.18 -12.49
CA LEU A 34 -8.72 25.95 -11.46
C LEU A 34 -8.71 27.43 -11.88
N PRO A 35 -9.76 28.20 -11.59
CA PRO A 35 -9.72 29.64 -11.77
C PRO A 35 -8.62 30.26 -10.94
N ASP A 36 -7.91 31.26 -11.49
CA ASP A 36 -6.85 32.00 -10.78
C ASP A 36 -7.35 32.70 -9.51
N ARG A 37 -8.67 32.90 -9.38
CA ARG A 37 -9.32 33.53 -8.24
C ARG A 37 -10.64 32.87 -7.89
N TYR A 38 -10.93 32.79 -6.60
CA TYR A 38 -12.25 32.44 -6.12
C TYR A 38 -13.22 33.62 -6.32
N LEU A 39 -14.51 33.32 -6.58
CA LEU A 39 -15.54 34.34 -6.84
C LEU A 39 -15.67 35.40 -5.74
N THR A 40 -15.38 35.02 -4.49
CA THR A 40 -15.50 35.88 -3.30
C THR A 40 -14.17 36.49 -2.85
N GLN A 41 -13.09 36.40 -3.63
CA GLN A 41 -11.80 36.94 -3.23
C GLN A 41 -11.85 38.47 -3.18
N PRO A 42 -11.56 39.12 -2.02
CA PRO A 42 -11.62 40.56 -1.89
C PRO A 42 -10.70 41.26 -2.89
N ARG A 43 -11.17 42.36 -3.52
CA ARG A 43 -10.32 43.19 -4.37
C ARG A 43 -9.18 43.77 -3.55
N GLY A 44 -7.93 43.44 -3.91
CA GLY A 44 -6.74 43.86 -3.17
C GLY A 44 -6.26 42.87 -2.11
N ALA A 45 -6.92 41.71 -1.95
CA ALA A 45 -6.27 40.57 -1.31
C ALA A 45 -5.01 40.28 -2.14
N ALA A 46 -3.84 40.55 -1.56
CA ALA A 46 -2.56 40.23 -2.19
C ALA A 46 -2.63 38.81 -2.75
N ASN A 47 -2.03 38.58 -3.91
CA ASN A 47 -1.70 37.22 -4.33
C ASN A 47 -1.16 36.53 -3.09
N ILE A 48 -1.90 35.57 -2.53
CA ILE A 48 -1.47 34.84 -1.35
C ILE A 48 -0.37 33.90 -1.85
N THR A 49 0.77 34.49 -2.17
CA THR A 49 2.00 33.83 -2.59
C THR A 49 2.45 33.06 -1.37
N ALA A 50 2.22 31.75 -1.43
CA ALA A 50 2.37 30.82 -0.33
C ALA A 50 1.51 31.18 0.89
N HIS A 51 0.39 30.46 1.06
CA HIS A 51 -0.19 30.34 2.40
C HIS A 51 0.94 30.01 3.38
N PRO A 52 1.12 30.73 4.51
CA PRO A 52 1.73 30.07 5.65
C PRO A 52 0.90 28.82 5.88
N LEU A 53 1.55 27.66 6.07
CA LEU A 53 0.86 26.43 6.45
C LEU A 53 -0.20 26.81 7.48
N VAL A 54 -1.48 26.57 7.18
CA VAL A 54 -2.55 26.75 8.18
C VAL A 54 -2.06 26.03 9.42
N SER A 55 -1.96 26.76 10.53
CA SER A 55 -1.40 26.22 11.76
C SER A 55 -2.04 24.86 12.05
N ALA A 56 -1.22 23.88 12.43
CA ALA A 56 -1.73 22.57 12.84
C ALA A 56 -2.74 22.68 14.00
N ALA A 57 -2.69 23.78 14.75
CA ALA A 57 -3.62 24.19 15.78
C ALA A 57 -4.37 25.49 15.41
N TRP A 58 -4.96 25.54 14.21
CA TRP A 58 -5.71 26.71 13.72
C TRP A 58 -6.81 27.20 14.67
N TRP A 59 -7.36 26.31 15.51
CA TRP A 59 -8.39 26.64 16.49
C TRP A 59 -7.88 27.56 17.62
N ASP A 60 -6.56 27.64 17.84
CA ASP A 60 -5.99 28.56 18.83
C ASP A 60 -6.26 30.02 18.45
N GLY A 61 -6.54 30.31 17.16
CA GLY A 61 -6.93 31.63 16.68
C GLY A 61 -8.27 32.14 17.21
N PHE A 62 -9.09 31.29 17.83
CA PHE A 62 -10.33 31.72 18.51
C PHE A 62 -10.10 32.27 19.91
N ASP A 63 -8.88 32.12 20.45
CA ASP A 63 -8.49 32.58 21.79
C ASP A 63 -9.41 32.05 22.91
N ASP A 64 -9.89 30.80 22.75
CA ASP A 64 -10.71 30.10 23.74
C ASP A 64 -9.95 28.88 24.30
N PRO A 65 -9.51 28.93 25.58
CA PRO A 65 -8.76 27.82 26.18
C PRO A 65 -9.60 26.56 26.37
N LEU A 66 -10.93 26.68 26.54
CA LEU A 66 -11.82 25.52 26.65
C LEU A 66 -11.91 24.80 25.31
N LEU A 67 -12.12 25.54 24.21
CA LEU A 67 -12.11 24.98 22.86
C LEU A 67 -10.81 24.20 22.59
N SER A 68 -9.68 24.83 22.88
CA SER A 68 -8.35 24.24 22.69
C SER A 68 -8.17 22.95 23.49
N SER A 69 -8.71 22.90 24.72
CA SER A 69 -8.70 21.69 25.56
C SER A 69 -9.59 20.57 25.01
N PHE A 70 -10.74 20.89 24.39
CA PHE A 70 -11.65 19.91 23.81
C PHE A 70 -11.05 19.32 22.54
N VAL A 71 -10.50 20.16 21.65
CA VAL A 71 -9.83 19.69 20.44
C VAL A 71 -8.63 18.82 20.78
N SER A 72 -7.80 19.22 21.74
CA SER A 72 -6.64 18.43 22.18
C SER A 72 -7.04 17.04 22.69
N ARG A 73 -8.10 16.95 23.50
CA ARG A 73 -8.63 15.66 23.98
C ARG A 73 -9.23 14.83 22.85
N ALA A 74 -9.98 15.44 21.95
CA ALA A 74 -10.54 14.76 20.78
C ALA A 74 -9.43 14.17 19.90
N LEU A 75 -8.39 14.94 19.60
CA LEU A 75 -7.25 14.47 18.81
C LEU A 75 -6.47 13.32 19.48
N ALA A 76 -6.45 13.27 20.81
CA ALA A 76 -5.76 12.22 21.55
C ALA A 76 -6.56 10.92 21.70
N GLN A 77 -7.89 10.98 21.68
CA GLN A 77 -8.77 9.87 22.09
C GLN A 77 -9.78 9.43 21.02
N ASN A 78 -9.86 10.12 19.88
CA ASN A 78 -10.83 9.80 18.84
C ASN A 78 -10.48 8.49 18.08
N LEU A 79 -11.49 7.61 17.93
CA LEU A 79 -11.34 6.31 17.30
C LEU A 79 -11.23 6.38 15.77
N ASP A 80 -11.76 7.42 15.12
CA ASP A 80 -11.60 7.62 13.68
C ASP A 80 -10.13 7.92 13.34
N LEU A 81 -9.43 8.66 14.21
CA LEU A 81 -7.97 8.85 14.09
C LEU A 81 -7.20 7.57 14.34
N ALA A 82 -7.60 6.78 15.34
CA ALA A 82 -7.00 5.48 15.57
C ALA A 82 -7.18 4.56 14.34
N GLN A 83 -8.38 4.53 13.76
CA GLN A 83 -8.66 3.79 12.53
C GLN A 83 -7.80 4.28 11.35
N ALA A 84 -7.72 5.60 11.13
CA ALA A 84 -6.88 6.16 10.06
C ALA A 84 -5.40 5.79 10.25
N SER A 85 -4.89 5.79 11.48
CA SER A 85 -3.52 5.39 11.80
C SER A 85 -3.28 3.89 11.53
N ALA A 86 -4.27 3.04 11.81
CA ALA A 86 -4.21 1.61 11.51
C ALA A 86 -4.21 1.35 9.99
N GLN A 87 -5.03 2.09 9.24
CA GLN A 87 -5.02 2.04 7.77
C GLN A 87 -3.66 2.46 7.20
N LEU A 88 -3.03 3.50 7.75
CA LEU A 88 -1.67 3.89 7.37
C LEU A 88 -0.65 2.77 7.64
N ALA A 89 -0.72 2.11 8.79
CA ALA A 89 0.15 0.98 9.11
C ALA A 89 -0.06 -0.20 8.15
N GLN A 90 -1.31 -0.51 7.81
CA GLN A 90 -1.66 -1.53 6.83
C GLN A 90 -1.10 -1.20 5.43
N ALA A 91 -1.26 0.04 4.98
CA ALA A 91 -0.74 0.48 3.68
C ALA A 91 0.79 0.41 3.62
N ARG A 92 1.47 0.76 4.73
CA ARG A 92 2.91 0.60 4.86
C ARG A 92 3.34 -0.87 4.73
N ALA A 93 2.68 -1.77 5.45
CA ALA A 93 2.97 -3.20 5.36
C ALA A 93 2.74 -3.74 3.94
N GLY A 94 1.72 -3.24 3.24
CA GLY A 94 1.50 -3.54 1.82
C GLY A 94 2.64 -3.07 0.92
N ALA A 95 3.17 -1.87 1.15
CA ALA A 95 4.32 -1.35 0.41
C ALA A 95 5.62 -2.13 0.70
N ASP A 96 5.80 -2.56 1.95
CA ASP A 96 6.93 -3.40 2.36
C ASP A 96 6.83 -4.79 1.69
N ALA A 97 5.65 -5.41 1.67
CA ALA A 97 5.41 -6.67 0.98
C ALA A 97 5.65 -6.57 -0.54
N ALA A 98 5.15 -5.51 -1.18
CA ALA A 98 5.38 -5.26 -2.61
C ALA A 98 6.87 -4.99 -2.91
N THR A 99 7.62 -4.43 -1.95
CA THR A 99 9.07 -4.26 -2.07
C THR A 99 9.80 -5.59 -1.89
N ALA A 100 9.38 -6.43 -0.94
CA ALA A 100 9.95 -7.75 -0.72
C ALA A 100 9.76 -8.69 -1.92
N ALA A 101 8.66 -8.54 -2.67
CA ALA A 101 8.40 -9.32 -3.88
C ALA A 101 9.46 -9.14 -4.99
N LEU A 102 10.24 -8.05 -4.97
CA LEU A 102 11.35 -7.84 -5.91
C LEU A 102 12.62 -8.61 -5.52
N LEU A 103 12.67 -9.18 -4.33
CA LEU A 103 13.83 -9.89 -3.78
C LEU A 103 13.64 -11.40 -3.90
N PRO A 104 14.74 -12.18 -3.92
CA PRO A 104 14.66 -13.62 -3.79
C PRO A 104 13.97 -14.02 -2.47
N SER A 105 13.11 -15.03 -2.53
CA SER A 105 12.51 -15.65 -1.36
C SER A 105 13.13 -17.02 -1.13
N GLY A 106 13.26 -17.42 0.14
CA GLY A 106 13.78 -18.71 0.54
C GLY A 106 12.81 -19.42 1.48
N ASN A 107 12.72 -20.74 1.37
CA ASN A 107 11.90 -21.56 2.25
C ASN A 107 12.68 -22.78 2.72
N ILE A 108 12.40 -23.20 3.96
CA ILE A 108 12.94 -24.43 4.54
C ILE A 108 11.75 -25.30 4.91
N ASP A 109 11.70 -26.50 4.37
CA ASP A 109 10.63 -27.45 4.63
C ASP A 109 11.22 -28.79 5.06
N ALA A 110 10.51 -29.49 5.94
CA ALA A 110 10.79 -30.89 6.25
C ALA A 110 9.48 -31.67 6.16
N GLN A 111 9.50 -32.78 5.42
CA GLN A 111 8.35 -33.66 5.29
C GLN A 111 8.72 -35.10 5.60
N THR A 112 7.74 -35.83 6.15
CA THR A 112 7.81 -37.28 6.31
C THR A 112 6.59 -37.90 5.66
N ALA A 113 6.80 -38.98 4.93
CA ALA A 113 5.73 -39.74 4.31
C ALA A 113 5.89 -41.21 4.67
N ARG A 114 4.78 -41.85 5.03
CA ARG A 114 4.69 -43.30 5.19
C ARG A 114 3.67 -43.84 4.21
N ALA A 115 4.08 -44.81 3.40
CA ALA A 115 3.22 -45.53 2.49
C ALA A 115 3.14 -47.01 2.90
N HIS A 116 1.98 -47.63 2.69
CA HIS A 116 1.78 -49.06 2.86
C HIS A 116 1.22 -49.67 1.59
N GLN A 117 1.91 -50.67 1.04
CA GLN A 117 1.47 -51.37 -0.16
C GLN A 117 0.46 -52.46 0.20
N SER A 118 -0.78 -52.30 -0.30
CA SER A 118 -1.82 -53.32 -0.18
C SER A 118 -1.58 -54.50 -1.12
N VAL A 119 -1.77 -55.72 -0.60
CA VAL A 119 -1.71 -56.99 -1.35
C VAL A 119 -3.00 -57.32 -2.09
N GLU A 120 -4.04 -56.50 -1.94
CA GLU A 120 -5.28 -56.67 -2.71
C GLU A 120 -5.19 -56.04 -4.11
N THR A 121 -4.03 -55.45 -4.43
CA THR A 121 -3.76 -54.87 -5.76
C THR A 121 -2.90 -55.83 -6.59
N PRO A 122 -3.09 -55.91 -7.93
CA PRO A 122 -2.26 -56.76 -8.79
C PRO A 122 -0.77 -56.50 -8.61
N LEU A 123 -0.39 -55.23 -8.45
CA LEU A 123 0.99 -54.82 -8.18
C LEU A 123 1.49 -55.35 -6.82
N GLY A 124 0.68 -55.22 -5.76
CA GLY A 124 1.03 -55.67 -4.42
C GLY A 124 1.16 -57.19 -4.29
N GLN A 125 0.36 -57.95 -5.03
CA GLN A 125 0.46 -59.42 -5.07
C GLN A 125 1.80 -59.87 -5.68
N VAL A 126 2.19 -59.23 -6.79
CA VAL A 126 3.47 -59.51 -7.47
C VAL A 126 4.64 -59.14 -6.56
N LEU A 127 4.63 -57.94 -5.96
CA LEU A 127 5.72 -57.50 -5.07
C LEU A 127 5.85 -58.38 -3.82
N ASN A 128 4.74 -58.83 -3.23
CA ASN A 128 4.74 -59.70 -2.05
C ASN A 128 5.20 -61.14 -2.34
N SER A 129 5.27 -61.55 -3.61
CA SER A 129 5.83 -62.86 -3.98
C SER A 129 7.36 -62.92 -3.88
N ALA A 130 8.03 -61.75 -3.78
CA ALA A 130 9.46 -61.65 -3.53
C ALA A 130 9.77 -61.87 -2.03
N PRO A 131 10.61 -62.86 -1.67
CA PRO A 131 10.99 -63.09 -0.28
C PRO A 131 11.66 -61.85 0.34
N GLY A 132 11.16 -61.40 1.49
CA GLY A 132 11.72 -60.25 2.22
C GLY A 132 11.25 -58.87 1.76
N TYR A 133 10.22 -58.79 0.90
CA TYR A 133 9.65 -57.51 0.49
C TYR A 133 8.97 -56.78 1.66
N ASP A 134 9.49 -55.59 2.01
CA ASP A 134 8.85 -54.70 2.98
C ASP A 134 7.72 -53.91 2.33
N ARG A 135 6.51 -54.07 2.88
CA ARG A 135 5.30 -53.39 2.40
C ARG A 135 5.18 -51.98 2.96
N TYR A 136 6.02 -51.58 3.90
CA TYR A 136 6.06 -50.23 4.44
C TYR A 136 7.21 -49.45 3.82
N GLY A 137 6.90 -48.30 3.23
CA GLY A 137 7.88 -47.31 2.80
C GLY A 137 7.85 -46.11 3.73
N ASN A 138 9.00 -45.69 4.23
CA ASN A 138 9.15 -44.41 4.94
C ASN A 138 10.06 -43.49 4.12
N ALA A 139 9.64 -42.25 3.93
CA ALA A 139 10.44 -41.19 3.35
C ALA A 139 10.56 -40.05 4.36
N TYR A 140 11.77 -39.49 4.46
CA TYR A 140 12.07 -38.30 5.24
C TYR A 140 12.86 -37.37 4.34
N GLU A 141 12.41 -36.13 4.24
CA GLU A 141 12.99 -35.15 3.34
C GLU A 141 13.09 -33.81 4.05
N ALA A 142 14.21 -33.12 3.87
CA ALA A 142 14.43 -31.77 4.34
C ALA A 142 15.03 -30.95 3.20
N ASN A 143 14.34 -29.88 2.81
CA ASN A 143 14.64 -29.08 1.64
C ASN A 143 14.89 -27.63 2.01
N LEU A 144 15.84 -27.02 1.30
CA LEU A 144 16.03 -25.59 1.26
C LEU A 144 15.77 -25.14 -0.18
N THR A 145 14.73 -24.34 -0.39
CA THR A 145 14.36 -23.85 -1.72
C THR A 145 14.56 -22.34 -1.76
N ALA A 146 15.08 -21.82 -2.87
CA ALA A 146 15.09 -20.39 -3.16
C ALA A 146 14.42 -20.13 -4.50
N SER A 147 13.56 -19.11 -4.56
CA SER A 147 12.86 -18.69 -5.78
C SER A 147 12.96 -17.18 -5.94
N TRP A 148 13.12 -16.74 -7.18
CA TRP A 148 13.17 -15.32 -7.51
C TRP A 148 12.53 -15.07 -8.87
N GLU A 149 11.62 -14.10 -8.91
CA GLU A 149 11.02 -13.63 -10.15
C GLU A 149 11.81 -12.43 -10.68
N LEU A 150 12.43 -12.61 -11.85
CA LEU A 150 13.13 -11.53 -12.54
C LEU A 150 12.11 -10.59 -13.20
N ASP A 151 12.04 -9.35 -12.71
CA ASP A 151 11.14 -8.32 -13.23
C ASP A 151 11.63 -7.69 -14.56
N VAL A 152 11.69 -8.50 -15.61
CA VAL A 152 12.16 -8.09 -16.95
C VAL A 152 11.26 -7.00 -17.53
N PHE A 153 9.94 -7.13 -17.35
CA PHE A 153 8.94 -6.26 -17.97
C PHE A 153 8.48 -5.09 -17.08
N GLY A 154 8.93 -5.02 -15.82
CA GLY A 154 8.59 -3.93 -14.91
C GLY A 154 7.26 -4.11 -14.16
N GLY A 155 6.61 -5.27 -14.24
CA GLY A 155 5.35 -5.55 -13.56
C GLY A 155 5.45 -5.41 -12.05
N LEU A 156 6.46 -6.06 -11.44
CA LEU A 156 6.68 -5.98 -9.98
C LEU A 156 7.08 -4.55 -9.56
N ARG A 157 7.89 -3.85 -10.36
CA ARG A 157 8.23 -2.44 -10.12
C ARG A 157 7.01 -1.54 -10.15
N ARG A 158 6.07 -1.74 -11.09
CA ARG A 158 4.81 -0.99 -11.15
C ARG A 158 3.89 -1.32 -9.97
N SER A 159 3.78 -2.59 -9.57
CA SER A 159 3.04 -2.99 -8.36
C SER A 159 3.60 -2.33 -7.09
N ARG A 160 4.94 -2.26 -6.96
CA ARG A 160 5.58 -1.52 -5.86
C ARG A 160 5.27 -0.02 -5.91
N GLN A 161 5.34 0.61 -7.09
CA GLN A 161 4.99 2.02 -7.25
C GLN A 161 3.54 2.30 -6.82
N ALA A 162 2.59 1.43 -7.19
CA ALA A 162 1.20 1.53 -6.78
C ALA A 162 1.04 1.41 -5.25
N ALA A 163 1.69 0.43 -4.62
CA ALA A 163 1.63 0.25 -3.17
C ALA A 163 2.23 1.44 -2.40
N LEU A 164 3.32 2.04 -2.91
CA LEU A 164 3.89 3.26 -2.33
C LEU A 164 2.96 4.47 -2.49
N ALA A 165 2.27 4.59 -3.62
CA ALA A 165 1.27 5.64 -3.82
C ALA A 165 0.08 5.49 -2.85
N GLU A 166 -0.38 4.26 -2.60
CA GLU A 166 -1.44 3.98 -1.62
C GLU A 166 -0.99 4.32 -0.18
N TYR A 167 0.27 4.03 0.16
CA TYR A 167 0.85 4.45 1.43
C TYR A 167 0.89 5.98 1.58
N GLN A 168 1.29 6.71 0.54
CA GLN A 168 1.27 8.18 0.52
C GLN A 168 -0.16 8.73 0.62
N ALA A 169 -1.13 8.12 -0.08
CA ALA A 169 -2.54 8.48 0.03
C ALA A 169 -3.07 8.28 1.45
N SER A 170 -2.69 7.17 2.10
CA SER A 170 -3.05 6.90 3.51
C SER A 170 -2.43 7.91 4.48
N GLN A 171 -1.21 8.41 4.22
CA GLN A 171 -0.61 9.50 5.01
C GLN A 171 -1.45 10.78 4.93
N ALA A 172 -1.89 11.13 3.72
CA ALA A 172 -2.80 12.27 3.50
C ALA A 172 -4.15 12.02 4.18
N GLY A 173 -4.65 10.79 4.19
CA GLY A 173 -5.86 10.37 4.88
C GLY A 173 -5.82 10.62 6.39
N VAL A 174 -4.70 10.31 7.06
CA VAL A 174 -4.50 10.62 8.49
C VAL A 174 -4.55 12.13 8.75
N ALA A 175 -3.90 12.92 7.90
CA ALA A 175 -3.93 14.38 8.01
C ALA A 175 -5.36 14.94 7.81
N ALA A 176 -6.11 14.41 6.85
CA ALA A 176 -7.49 14.78 6.60
C ALA A 176 -8.42 14.39 7.77
N ALA A 177 -8.26 13.20 8.33
CA ALA A 177 -9.01 12.76 9.51
C ALA A 177 -8.73 13.68 10.71
N ARG A 178 -7.47 14.06 10.93
CA ARG A 178 -7.08 15.00 12.00
C ARG A 178 -7.77 16.34 11.85
N LEU A 179 -7.79 16.88 10.62
CA LEU A 179 -8.49 18.12 10.32
C LEU A 179 -10.00 18.00 10.56
N ALA A 180 -10.62 16.92 10.09
CA ALA A 180 -12.05 16.67 10.23
C ALA A 180 -12.48 16.54 11.71
N VAL A 181 -11.70 15.82 12.53
CA VAL A 181 -11.98 15.68 13.97
C VAL A 181 -11.86 17.01 14.70
N ALA A 182 -10.82 17.80 14.41
CA ALA A 182 -10.67 19.14 14.97
C ALA A 182 -11.84 20.05 14.56
N ALA A 183 -12.19 20.07 13.27
CA ALA A 183 -13.28 20.89 12.75
C ALA A 183 -14.63 20.52 13.36
N ARG A 184 -14.94 19.22 13.44
CA ARG A 184 -16.18 18.73 14.05
C ARG A 184 -16.27 19.08 15.53
N THR A 185 -15.16 19.00 16.25
CA THR A 185 -15.10 19.36 17.68
C THR A 185 -15.36 20.85 17.86
N ALA A 186 -14.74 21.70 17.04
CA ALA A 186 -14.95 23.14 17.08
C ALA A 186 -16.40 23.53 16.74
N ASP A 187 -16.97 22.97 15.67
CA ASP A 187 -18.35 23.22 15.25
C ASP A 187 -19.37 22.83 16.34
N THR A 188 -19.19 21.65 16.93
CA THR A 188 -20.02 21.18 18.06
C THR A 188 -19.91 22.12 19.26
N TYR A 189 -18.68 22.53 19.61
CA TYR A 189 -18.45 23.44 20.73
C TYR A 189 -19.13 24.81 20.51
N ILE A 190 -18.93 25.41 19.34
CA ILE A 190 -19.52 26.71 18.97
C ILE A 190 -21.05 26.62 19.00
N THR A 191 -21.62 25.52 18.50
CA THR A 191 -23.07 25.27 18.54
C THR A 191 -23.58 25.25 19.99
N ILE A 192 -22.91 24.52 20.88
CA ILE A 192 -23.28 24.47 22.31
C ILE A 192 -23.20 25.86 22.95
N ARG A 193 -22.12 26.61 22.72
CA ARG A 193 -21.97 27.98 23.26
C ARG A 193 -23.05 28.92 22.74
N GLY A 194 -23.44 28.81 21.48
CA GLY A 194 -24.54 29.59 20.90
C GLY A 194 -25.89 29.27 21.55
N LEU A 195 -26.17 27.99 21.81
CA LEU A 195 -27.39 27.56 22.50
C LEU A 195 -27.42 28.06 23.95
N GLN A 196 -26.30 28.00 24.67
CA GLN A 196 -26.18 28.55 26.03
C GLN A 196 -26.41 30.06 26.07
N ALA A 197 -25.83 30.80 25.11
CA ALA A 197 -26.05 32.24 25.01
C ALA A 197 -27.53 32.57 24.74
N ARG A 198 -28.21 31.76 23.92
CA ARG A 198 -29.65 31.92 23.65
C ARG A 198 -30.50 31.71 24.91
N LEU A 199 -30.18 30.71 25.72
CA LEU A 199 -30.88 30.45 26.98
C LEU A 199 -30.69 31.56 28.02
N ALA A 200 -29.55 32.26 27.98
CA ALA A 200 -29.30 33.38 28.91
C ALA A 200 -30.10 34.65 28.58
N ILE A 201 -30.65 34.76 27.36
CA ILE A 201 -31.46 35.89 26.92
C ILE A 201 -32.95 35.69 27.22
N THR A 202 -33.39 34.43 27.35
CA THR A 202 -34.77 34.04 27.72
C THR A 202 -34.94 33.92 29.23
#